data_AF-A4X7C1-F1
#
_entry.id   AF-A4X7C1-F1
#
_cell.length_a   1.000
_cell.length_b   1.000
_cell.length_c   1.000
_cell.angle_alpha   90.00
_cell.angle_beta   90.00
_cell.angle_gamma   90.00
#
_symmetry.space_group_name_H-M   'P 1'
#
loop_
_entity.id
_entity.type
_entity.pdbx_description
1 polymer ?
#
loop_
_entity_poly.entity_id
_entity_poly.type
_entity_poly.pdbx_seq_one_letter_code
_entity_poly.pdbx_strand_id
1 'polypeptide(L)'
;MTEYPWPNPRDENLHRLRAAWPATVQALPRGARVTGTVIARKPFGVFIRIDGMPDALGYAESTAIARDVVPPIGTTVTGEVTWHADLTYEVELRLLASKGPAPCIGADEAPTATARLVHLAHAFTNFANGTFQWVDLQHFRLPETAGDDGALLASLIAHERFGNNYAGGHPGGDPERHGPYWRERITPACYDPIDAHAAERHLRAWAEQLAPLPEHLRPDLEAEAYRRLRTADRVYKLRDLGPAAFHDWGGVHTEFHELVLIDRMKRTLTLLVATDD
;
A
#
# COMPACT_ATOMS: atom_id res chain seq x y z
N MET A 1 -12.22 18.12 -14.27
CA MET A 1 -13.68 17.94 -14.43
C MET A 1 -14.21 17.29 -13.17
N THR A 2 -15.07 18.02 -12.49
CA THR A 2 -15.73 17.67 -11.24
C THR A 2 -16.93 16.76 -11.51
N GLU A 3 -16.77 15.47 -11.24
CA GLU A 3 -17.90 14.55 -10.98
C GLU A 3 -17.54 13.68 -9.77
N TYR A 4 -17.40 14.34 -8.61
CA TYR A 4 -17.47 13.66 -7.33
C TYR A 4 -18.73 14.14 -6.61
N PRO A 5 -19.92 13.60 -6.95
CA PRO A 5 -21.09 13.82 -6.12
C PRO A 5 -20.85 13.08 -4.80
N TRP A 6 -20.41 13.82 -3.79
CA TRP A 6 -20.69 13.51 -2.40
C TRP A 6 -22.22 13.59 -2.22
N PRO A 7 -22.89 12.56 -1.65
CA PRO A 7 -22.41 11.78 -0.51
C PRO A 7 -21.90 10.36 -0.81
N ASN A 8 -21.12 9.84 0.14
CA ASN A 8 -20.67 8.45 0.16
C ASN A 8 -21.91 7.52 0.27
N PRO A 9 -22.13 6.56 -0.64
CA PRO A 9 -23.28 5.64 -0.55
C PRO A 9 -23.34 4.87 0.78
N ARG A 10 -22.21 4.78 1.49
CA ARG A 10 -22.08 4.23 2.85
C ARG A 10 -22.86 5.05 3.90
N ASP A 11 -22.84 6.37 3.80
CA ASP A 11 -23.32 7.28 4.85
C ASP A 11 -24.85 7.30 4.93
N GLU A 12 -25.53 6.99 3.82
CA GLU A 12 -27.00 7.01 3.78
C GLU A 12 -27.64 5.76 4.41
N ASN A 13 -26.94 4.61 4.52
CA ASN A 13 -27.59 3.32 4.81
C ASN A 13 -26.80 2.30 5.66
N LEU A 14 -25.78 2.71 6.43
CA LEU A 14 -24.92 1.80 7.21
C LEU A 14 -25.68 0.83 8.14
N HIS A 15 -26.74 1.28 8.80
CA HIS A 15 -27.57 0.44 9.67
C HIS A 15 -28.24 -0.71 8.92
N ARG A 16 -28.67 -0.46 7.68
CA ARG A 16 -29.32 -1.44 6.81
C ARG A 16 -28.33 -2.47 6.28
N LEU A 17 -27.15 -2.02 5.84
CA LEU A 17 -26.05 -2.89 5.42
C LEU A 17 -25.62 -3.83 6.56
N ARG A 18 -25.46 -3.29 7.78
CA ARG A 18 -25.10 -4.07 8.96
C ARG A 18 -26.13 -5.15 9.29
N ALA A 19 -27.43 -4.84 9.18
CA ALA A 19 -28.50 -5.79 9.47
C ALA A 19 -28.57 -6.92 8.43
N ALA A 20 -28.31 -6.62 7.16
CA ALA A 20 -28.32 -7.60 6.07
C ALA A 20 -27.04 -8.43 5.96
N TRP A 21 -25.95 -8.01 6.63
CA TRP A 21 -24.60 -8.55 6.44
C TRP A 21 -24.50 -10.09 6.52
N PRO A 22 -25.09 -10.78 7.51
CA PRO A 22 -25.01 -12.24 7.58
C PRO A 22 -25.62 -12.93 6.36
N ALA A 23 -26.74 -12.40 5.84
CA ALA A 23 -27.40 -12.94 4.66
C ALA A 23 -26.59 -12.63 3.39
N THR A 24 -25.95 -11.46 3.33
CA THR A 24 -25.03 -11.07 2.24
C THR A 24 -23.83 -12.01 2.16
N VAL A 25 -23.15 -12.28 3.27
CA VAL A 25 -21.99 -13.20 3.31
C VAL A 25 -22.41 -14.63 2.92
N GLN A 26 -23.59 -15.08 3.37
CA GLN A 26 -24.11 -16.41 3.03
C GLN A 26 -24.46 -16.54 1.53
N ALA A 27 -25.08 -15.51 0.95
CA ALA A 27 -25.53 -15.53 -0.45
C ALA A 27 -24.39 -15.29 -1.45
N LEU A 28 -23.34 -14.57 -1.03
CA LEU A 28 -22.21 -14.18 -1.88
C LEU A 28 -20.88 -14.73 -1.32
N PRO A 29 -20.66 -16.06 -1.30
CA PRO A 29 -19.42 -16.62 -0.77
C PRO A 29 -18.21 -16.20 -1.62
N ARG A 30 -17.00 -16.26 -1.04
CA ARG A 30 -15.76 -15.98 -1.76
C ARG A 30 -15.64 -16.89 -3.00
N GLY A 31 -15.25 -16.32 -4.13
CA GLY A 31 -15.21 -16.96 -5.44
C GLY A 31 -16.55 -16.94 -6.20
N ALA A 32 -17.64 -16.46 -5.60
CA ALA A 32 -18.91 -16.29 -6.31
C ALA A 32 -18.78 -15.22 -7.40
N ARG A 33 -19.38 -15.49 -8.56
CA ARG A 33 -19.50 -14.51 -9.63
C ARG A 33 -20.76 -13.69 -9.45
N VAL A 34 -20.63 -12.38 -9.59
CA VAL A 34 -21.72 -11.43 -9.44
C VAL A 34 -21.78 -10.48 -10.62
N THR A 35 -22.98 -10.05 -10.96
CA THR A 35 -23.22 -8.90 -11.84
C THR A 35 -23.74 -7.74 -11.00
N GLY A 36 -23.47 -6.52 -11.44
CA GLY A 36 -23.96 -5.35 -10.76
C GLY A 36 -23.75 -4.08 -11.56
N THR A 37 -24.33 -2.98 -11.08
CA THR A 37 -24.24 -1.68 -11.72
C THR A 37 -23.36 -0.74 -10.92
N VAL A 38 -22.45 -0.02 -11.58
CA VAL A 38 -21.63 1.01 -10.93
C VAL A 38 -22.51 2.17 -10.50
N ILE A 39 -22.56 2.44 -9.19
CA ILE A 39 -23.40 3.48 -8.60
C ILE A 39 -22.60 4.69 -8.10
N ALA A 40 -21.31 4.52 -7.84
CA ALA A 40 -20.41 5.62 -7.53
C ALA A 40 -18.99 5.31 -8.00
N ARG A 41 -18.26 6.36 -8.34
CA ARG A 41 -16.84 6.31 -8.66
C ARG A 41 -16.10 7.18 -7.66
N LYS A 42 -15.03 6.64 -7.11
CA LYS A 42 -14.07 7.38 -6.29
C LYS A 42 -12.70 7.24 -6.93
N PRO A 43 -11.71 8.07 -6.55
CA PRO A 43 -10.35 7.89 -7.05
C PRO A 43 -9.90 6.44 -6.83
N PHE A 44 -10.10 5.89 -5.65
CA PHE A 44 -9.63 4.57 -5.25
C PHE A 44 -10.41 3.36 -5.83
N GLY A 45 -11.59 3.53 -6.41
CA GLY A 45 -12.37 2.40 -6.92
C GLY A 45 -13.81 2.74 -7.30
N VAL A 46 -14.58 1.70 -7.58
CA VAL A 46 -16.00 1.82 -7.94
C VAL A 46 -16.87 1.07 -6.95
N PHE A 47 -18.00 1.70 -6.61
CA PHE A 47 -19.05 1.09 -5.82
C PHE A 47 -20.09 0.51 -6.75
N ILE A 48 -20.48 -0.72 -6.48
CA ILE A 48 -21.32 -1.53 -7.34
C ILE A 48 -22.53 -1.97 -6.52
N ARG A 49 -23.72 -1.73 -7.06
CA ARG A 49 -24.95 -2.36 -6.57
C ARG A 49 -25.04 -3.74 -7.18
N ILE A 50 -25.01 -4.79 -6.35
CA ILE A 50 -25.03 -6.18 -6.80
C ILE A 50 -26.48 -6.58 -7.17
N ASP A 51 -26.66 -7.17 -8.34
CA ASP A 51 -27.98 -7.58 -8.82
C ASP A 51 -28.58 -8.65 -7.92
N GLY A 52 -29.86 -8.52 -7.59
CA GLY A 52 -30.56 -9.43 -6.68
C GLY A 52 -30.22 -9.24 -5.20
N MET A 53 -29.25 -8.38 -4.86
CA MET A 53 -28.80 -8.11 -3.48
C MET A 53 -28.83 -6.59 -3.19
N PRO A 54 -30.03 -6.00 -3.02
CA PRO A 54 -30.19 -4.55 -2.87
C PRO A 54 -29.50 -3.97 -1.63
N ASP A 55 -29.25 -4.82 -0.62
CA ASP A 55 -28.61 -4.47 0.64
C ASP A 55 -27.12 -4.91 0.69
N ALA A 56 -26.54 -5.28 -0.45
CA ALA A 56 -25.11 -5.57 -0.58
C ALA A 56 -24.41 -4.45 -1.35
N LEU A 57 -23.36 -3.89 -0.75
CA LEU A 57 -22.49 -2.92 -1.41
C LEU A 57 -21.23 -3.64 -1.91
N GLY A 58 -21.11 -3.73 -3.22
CA GLY A 58 -19.90 -4.20 -3.87
C GLY A 58 -18.87 -3.08 -3.96
N TYR A 59 -17.62 -3.39 -3.67
CA TYR A 59 -16.49 -2.50 -3.89
C TYR A 59 -15.48 -3.18 -4.79
N ALA A 60 -15.20 -2.60 -5.95
CA ALA A 60 -14.11 -3.01 -6.79
C ALA A 60 -13.02 -1.95 -6.79
N GLU A 61 -11.86 -2.33 -6.30
CA GLU A 61 -10.67 -1.49 -6.32
C GLU A 61 -10.25 -1.23 -7.78
N SER A 62 -9.78 -0.02 -8.05
CA SER A 62 -9.35 0.38 -9.40
C SER A 62 -8.24 -0.51 -9.99
N THR A 63 -7.46 -1.17 -9.14
CA THR A 63 -6.40 -2.14 -9.48
C THR A 63 -6.93 -3.44 -10.09
N ALA A 64 -8.21 -3.78 -9.84
CA ALA A 64 -8.89 -4.94 -10.44
C ALA A 64 -9.55 -4.63 -11.79
N ILE A 65 -9.43 -3.40 -12.28
CA ILE A 65 -9.89 -2.97 -13.59
C ILE A 65 -8.67 -2.92 -14.51
N ALA A 66 -8.68 -3.67 -15.60
CA ALA A 66 -7.59 -3.70 -16.56
C ALA A 66 -7.25 -2.28 -17.05
N ARG A 67 -6.14 -1.76 -16.53
CA ARG A 67 -5.29 -0.59 -16.85
C ARG A 67 -5.85 0.71 -17.42
N ASP A 68 -6.99 0.77 -18.10
CA ASP A 68 -7.31 1.97 -18.89
C ASP A 68 -8.74 2.50 -18.79
N VAL A 69 -9.70 1.80 -18.14
CA VAL A 69 -11.08 2.32 -18.07
C VAL A 69 -11.78 1.97 -16.76
N VAL A 70 -11.73 2.86 -15.77
CA VAL A 70 -12.67 2.82 -14.64
C VAL A 70 -14.10 2.89 -15.19
N PRO A 71 -14.95 1.86 -15.00
CA PRO A 71 -16.26 1.83 -15.65
C PRO A 71 -17.10 3.06 -15.26
N PRO A 72 -17.77 3.72 -16.22
CA PRO A 72 -18.64 4.86 -15.93
C PRO A 72 -19.76 4.51 -14.95
N ILE A 73 -20.26 5.49 -14.20
CA ILE A 73 -21.48 5.33 -13.40
C ILE A 73 -22.63 4.90 -14.32
N GLY A 74 -23.44 3.94 -13.87
CA GLY A 74 -24.52 3.33 -14.63
C GLY A 74 -24.10 2.13 -15.50
N THR A 75 -22.81 1.81 -15.58
CA THR A 75 -22.33 0.67 -16.36
C THR A 75 -22.53 -0.64 -15.60
N THR A 76 -23.02 -1.67 -16.30
CA THR A 76 -23.07 -3.03 -15.77
C THR A 76 -21.70 -3.69 -15.86
N VAL A 77 -21.27 -4.30 -14.76
CA VAL A 77 -19.99 -4.99 -14.62
C VAL A 77 -20.18 -6.40 -14.10
N THR A 78 -19.21 -7.28 -14.39
CA THR A 78 -19.14 -8.62 -13.80
C THR A 78 -17.89 -8.71 -12.94
N GLY A 79 -18.03 -9.26 -11.74
CA GLY A 79 -16.92 -9.43 -10.81
C GLY A 79 -16.97 -10.76 -10.06
N GLU A 80 -15.88 -11.07 -9.38
CA GLU A 80 -15.76 -12.21 -8.48
C GLU A 80 -15.55 -11.72 -7.05
N VAL A 81 -16.26 -12.31 -6.09
CA VAL A 81 -16.12 -11.98 -4.66
C VAL A 81 -14.75 -12.42 -4.16
N THR A 82 -13.91 -11.47 -3.79
CA THR A 82 -12.57 -11.76 -3.25
C THR A 82 -12.57 -11.84 -1.72
N TRP A 83 -13.36 -10.97 -1.08
CA TRP A 83 -13.36 -10.79 0.35
C TRP A 83 -14.67 -10.17 0.88
N HIS A 84 -14.86 -10.30 2.19
CA HIS A 84 -15.95 -9.70 2.95
C HIS A 84 -15.35 -8.80 4.03
N ALA A 85 -15.48 -7.49 3.87
CA ALA A 85 -14.93 -6.53 4.82
C ALA A 85 -15.91 -6.32 5.99
N ASP A 86 -15.78 -7.11 7.05
CA ASP A 86 -16.70 -7.09 8.21
C ASP A 86 -16.79 -5.74 8.93
N LEU A 87 -15.74 -4.92 8.84
CA LEU A 87 -15.69 -3.59 9.45
C LEU A 87 -16.47 -2.55 8.65
N THR A 88 -16.55 -2.71 7.33
CA THR A 88 -17.21 -1.75 6.42
C THR A 88 -18.51 -2.28 5.81
N TYR A 89 -18.82 -3.57 6.03
CA TYR A 89 -19.96 -4.29 5.45
C TYR A 89 -19.94 -4.29 3.92
N GLU A 90 -18.76 -4.48 3.34
CA GLU A 90 -18.53 -4.43 1.89
C GLU A 90 -18.11 -5.77 1.32
N VAL A 91 -18.66 -6.09 0.16
CA VAL A 91 -18.24 -7.24 -0.64
C VAL A 91 -17.16 -6.76 -1.58
N GLU A 92 -15.92 -7.15 -1.34
CA GLU A 92 -14.83 -6.81 -2.25
C GLU A 92 -14.92 -7.69 -3.50
N LEU A 93 -14.79 -7.03 -4.66
CA LEU A 93 -14.95 -7.61 -5.96
C LEU A 93 -13.68 -7.39 -6.78
N ARG A 94 -13.21 -8.46 -7.43
CA ARG A 94 -12.31 -8.34 -8.57
C ARG A 94 -13.13 -8.28 -9.85
N LEU A 95 -13.02 -7.20 -10.62
CA LEU A 95 -13.71 -7.11 -11.91
C LEU A 95 -13.07 -8.01 -12.96
N LEU A 96 -13.92 -8.71 -13.71
CA LEU A 96 -13.48 -9.58 -14.80
C LEU A 96 -13.50 -8.76 -16.09
N ALA A 97 -12.35 -8.65 -16.76
CA ALA A 97 -12.24 -7.91 -18.00
C ALA A 97 -13.19 -8.49 -19.07
N SER A 98 -13.94 -7.62 -19.76
CA SER A 98 -14.61 -7.99 -20.99
C SER A 98 -13.55 -8.30 -22.04
N LYS A 99 -13.50 -9.56 -22.49
CA LYS A 99 -12.51 -10.15 -23.42
C LYS A 99 -12.05 -9.17 -24.52
N GLY A 100 -10.80 -8.70 -24.45
CA GLY A 100 -10.05 -8.03 -25.52
C GLY A 100 -8.64 -8.68 -25.65
N PRO A 101 -7.96 -8.62 -26.81
CA PRO A 101 -6.85 -9.52 -27.13
C PRO A 101 -5.53 -9.12 -26.44
N ALA A 102 -4.77 -10.12 -25.98
CA ALA A 102 -3.52 -9.99 -25.23
C ALA A 102 -2.30 -9.67 -26.10
N PRO A 103 -1.29 -8.92 -25.61
CA PRO A 103 0.02 -8.88 -26.23
C PRO A 103 0.99 -9.90 -25.60
N CYS A 104 1.82 -10.49 -26.46
CA CYS A 104 2.88 -11.43 -26.14
C CYS A 104 4.06 -10.71 -25.48
N ILE A 105 4.66 -11.30 -24.44
CA ILE A 105 6.00 -10.91 -23.96
C ILE A 105 6.91 -12.12 -24.10
N GLY A 106 7.99 -11.93 -24.87
CA GLY A 106 9.06 -12.90 -25.07
C GLY A 106 9.89 -13.08 -23.80
N ALA A 107 10.34 -14.32 -23.61
CA ALA A 107 11.37 -14.66 -22.66
C ALA A 107 12.72 -14.13 -23.13
N ASP A 108 13.49 -13.50 -22.25
CA ASP A 108 14.93 -13.76 -22.24
C ASP A 108 15.58 -13.54 -20.86
N GLU A 109 16.52 -14.45 -20.58
CA GLU A 109 17.59 -14.54 -19.58
C GLU A 109 17.40 -14.04 -18.13
N ALA A 110 17.39 -15.02 -17.22
CA ALA A 110 17.52 -14.82 -15.78
C ALA A 110 18.97 -14.46 -15.39
N PRO A 111 19.21 -13.38 -14.62
CA PRO A 111 20.51 -13.13 -14.03
C PRO A 111 20.76 -14.08 -12.84
N THR A 112 22.02 -14.48 -12.73
CA THR A 112 22.63 -15.31 -11.69
C THR A 112 22.13 -14.95 -10.28
N ALA A 113 21.85 -15.99 -9.48
CA ALA A 113 21.28 -15.92 -8.12
C ALA A 113 21.90 -14.80 -7.27
N THR A 114 21.28 -13.63 -7.33
CA THR A 114 21.66 -12.47 -6.51
C THR A 114 21.14 -12.74 -5.11
N ALA A 115 22.00 -12.55 -4.12
CA ALA A 115 21.70 -12.90 -2.74
C ALA A 115 20.39 -12.21 -2.27
N ARG A 116 19.36 -13.02 -2.00
CA ARG A 116 17.98 -12.55 -1.80
C ARG A 116 17.73 -12.20 -0.34
N LEU A 117 17.15 -11.02 -0.10
CA LEU A 117 16.64 -10.64 1.21
C LEU A 117 15.49 -11.57 1.61
N VAL A 118 15.44 -11.96 2.88
CA VAL A 118 14.35 -12.79 3.42
C VAL A 118 13.51 -11.94 4.37
N HIS A 119 12.24 -11.72 4.06
CA HIS A 119 11.32 -11.03 4.95
C HIS A 119 11.18 -11.76 6.28
N LEU A 120 11.23 -10.99 7.37
CA LEU A 120 11.21 -11.49 8.75
C LEU A 120 9.90 -11.16 9.45
N ALA A 121 9.53 -9.89 9.39
CA ALA A 121 8.47 -9.32 10.18
C ALA A 121 8.02 -7.99 9.58
N HIS A 122 6.82 -7.59 9.96
CA HIS A 122 6.17 -6.35 9.60
C HIS A 122 5.65 -5.71 10.89
N ALA A 123 5.92 -4.43 11.09
CA ALA A 123 5.33 -3.62 12.15
C ALA A 123 4.63 -2.42 11.53
N PHE A 124 3.45 -2.07 12.05
CA PHE A 124 2.67 -0.94 11.60
C PHE A 124 2.12 -0.19 12.80
N THR A 125 2.31 1.12 12.83
CA THR A 125 1.86 1.99 13.92
C THR A 125 1.04 3.13 13.33
N ASN A 126 -0.27 3.06 13.49
CA ASN A 126 -1.17 4.16 13.18
C ASN A 126 -1.33 5.07 14.40
N PHE A 127 -1.21 6.39 14.22
CA PHE A 127 -1.26 7.30 15.36
C PHE A 127 -2.67 7.47 15.93
N ALA A 128 -3.70 7.23 15.11
CA ALA A 128 -5.11 7.20 15.49
C ALA A 128 -5.58 8.41 16.32
N ASN A 129 -4.94 9.56 16.14
CA ASN A 129 -5.18 10.81 16.86
C ASN A 129 -5.79 11.91 15.96
N GLY A 130 -6.27 11.53 14.76
CA GLY A 130 -6.84 12.44 13.78
C GLY A 130 -5.83 13.17 12.89
N THR A 131 -4.52 12.88 13.02
CA THR A 131 -3.50 13.43 12.11
C THR A 131 -3.28 12.60 10.86
N PHE A 132 -3.89 11.40 10.79
CA PHE A 132 -3.72 10.43 9.69
C PHE A 132 -2.28 9.94 9.51
N GLN A 133 -1.37 10.25 10.43
CA GLN A 133 0.03 9.84 10.38
C GLN A 133 0.20 8.38 10.84
N TRP A 134 1.09 7.67 10.15
CA TRP A 134 1.44 6.30 10.50
C TRP A 134 2.88 5.94 10.09
N VAL A 135 3.41 4.88 10.69
CA VAL A 135 4.73 4.32 10.37
C VAL A 135 4.59 2.84 10.00
N ASP A 136 5.16 2.44 8.87
CA ASP A 136 5.26 1.06 8.36
C ASP A 136 6.72 0.61 8.37
N LEU A 137 7.00 -0.57 8.91
CA LEU A 137 8.32 -1.16 8.95
C LEU A 137 8.32 -2.58 8.39
N GLN A 138 9.15 -2.84 7.38
CA GLN A 138 9.43 -4.17 6.87
C GLN A 138 10.84 -4.59 7.26
N HIS A 139 10.97 -5.71 7.96
CA HIS A 139 12.26 -6.26 8.38
C HIS A 139 12.68 -7.40 7.48
N PHE A 140 13.97 -7.41 7.12
CA PHE A 140 14.58 -8.40 6.25
C PHE A 140 15.88 -8.93 6.87
N ARG A 141 16.19 -10.20 6.62
CA ARG A 141 17.48 -10.79 6.92
C ARG A 141 18.45 -10.52 5.76
N LEU A 142 19.65 -10.06 6.10
CA LEU A 142 20.75 -9.92 5.14
C LEU A 142 21.29 -11.30 4.72
N PRO A 143 21.62 -11.49 3.43
CA PRO A 143 22.20 -12.74 2.93
C PRO A 143 23.58 -13.04 3.55
N GLU A 144 23.97 -14.32 3.61
CA GLU A 144 25.22 -14.79 4.23
C GLU A 144 26.44 -14.00 3.79
N THR A 145 26.58 -13.83 2.47
CA THR A 145 27.47 -12.88 1.82
C THR A 145 26.72 -11.58 1.54
N ALA A 146 26.70 -10.68 2.53
CA ALA A 146 26.15 -9.35 2.33
C ALA A 146 27.07 -8.56 1.38
N GLY A 147 26.57 -8.26 0.18
CA GLY A 147 27.24 -7.35 -0.76
C GLY A 147 27.43 -5.94 -0.20
N ASP A 148 27.92 -5.03 -1.04
CA ASP A 148 27.92 -3.61 -0.69
C ASP A 148 26.49 -3.08 -0.47
N ASP A 149 26.38 -1.89 0.10
CA ASP A 149 25.08 -1.30 0.44
C ASP A 149 24.21 -1.04 -0.80
N GLY A 150 24.83 -0.76 -1.96
CA GLY A 150 24.12 -0.58 -3.23
C GLY A 150 23.46 -1.87 -3.72
N ALA A 151 24.15 -3.01 -3.58
CA ALA A 151 23.58 -4.33 -3.87
C ALA A 151 22.44 -4.68 -2.89
N LEU A 152 22.55 -4.31 -1.62
CA LEU A 152 21.47 -4.50 -0.64
C LEU A 152 20.23 -3.66 -0.96
N LEU A 153 20.42 -2.40 -1.35
CA LEU A 153 19.35 -1.52 -1.83
C LEU A 153 18.70 -2.07 -3.11
N ALA A 154 19.49 -2.56 -4.07
CA ALA A 154 18.97 -3.19 -5.28
C ALA A 154 18.12 -4.44 -4.95
N SER A 155 18.61 -5.30 -4.04
CA SER A 155 17.86 -6.47 -3.57
C SER A 155 16.58 -6.09 -2.84
N LEU A 156 16.56 -4.98 -2.08
CA LEU A 156 15.35 -4.44 -1.46
C LEU A 156 14.36 -3.96 -2.53
N ILE A 157 14.81 -3.11 -3.44
CA ILE A 157 13.99 -2.56 -4.53
C ILE A 157 13.44 -3.66 -5.42
N ALA A 158 14.13 -4.80 -5.57
CA ALA A 158 13.65 -5.97 -6.33
C ALA A 158 12.76 -6.93 -5.51
N HIS A 159 12.68 -6.77 -4.18
CA HIS A 159 11.89 -7.65 -3.31
C HIS A 159 10.38 -7.43 -3.50
N GLU A 160 9.56 -8.48 -3.45
CA GLU A 160 8.10 -8.36 -3.66
C GLU A 160 7.45 -7.38 -2.68
N ARG A 161 7.83 -7.44 -1.39
CA ARG A 161 7.36 -6.53 -0.32
C ARG A 161 7.69 -5.05 -0.53
N PHE A 162 8.62 -4.73 -1.43
CA PHE A 162 8.85 -3.34 -1.84
C PHE A 162 7.72 -2.82 -2.73
N GLY A 163 6.98 -3.68 -3.43
CA GLY A 163 5.81 -3.26 -4.19
C GLY A 163 4.62 -2.89 -3.28
N ASN A 164 4.57 -1.64 -2.83
CA ASN A 164 3.52 -1.11 -1.98
C ASN A 164 3.33 0.39 -2.26
N ASN A 165 2.18 0.76 -2.83
CA ASN A 165 1.87 2.16 -3.16
C ASN A 165 1.49 3.01 -1.94
N TYR A 166 1.27 2.38 -0.78
CA TYR A 166 0.85 3.01 0.48
C TYR A 166 -0.44 3.85 0.43
N ALA A 167 -1.13 3.93 -0.71
CA ALA A 167 -2.42 4.60 -0.91
C ALA A 167 -3.62 3.64 -0.78
N GLY A 168 -3.40 2.43 -0.29
CA GLY A 168 -4.39 1.35 -0.16
C GLY A 168 -3.90 0.02 -0.76
N GLY A 169 -4.11 -1.09 -0.04
CA GLY A 169 -3.72 -2.44 -0.47
C GLY A 169 -2.79 -3.18 0.51
N HIS A 170 -2.52 -4.46 0.23
CA HIS A 170 -1.58 -5.26 1.02
C HIS A 170 -0.12 -5.03 0.57
N PRO A 171 0.87 -4.99 1.49
CA PRO A 171 2.27 -4.92 1.11
C PRO A 171 2.69 -6.07 0.19
N GLY A 172 3.32 -5.74 -0.94
CA GLY A 172 3.68 -6.69 -1.99
C GLY A 172 2.59 -6.97 -3.01
N GLY A 173 1.43 -6.32 -2.90
CA GLY A 173 0.33 -6.41 -3.86
C GLY A 173 0.49 -5.51 -5.09
N ASP A 174 1.44 -4.57 -5.09
CA ASP A 174 1.62 -3.59 -6.17
C ASP A 174 3.05 -3.63 -6.72
N PRO A 175 3.40 -4.61 -7.59
CA PRO A 175 4.77 -4.84 -8.00
C PRO A 175 5.40 -3.68 -8.79
N GLU A 176 4.60 -2.76 -9.32
CA GLU A 176 5.04 -1.67 -10.20
C GLU A 176 5.18 -0.33 -9.49
N ARG A 177 4.69 -0.22 -8.25
CA ARG A 177 4.60 1.04 -7.52
C ARG A 177 5.21 0.92 -6.13
N HIS A 178 5.81 2.00 -5.65
CA HIS A 178 6.31 2.11 -4.29
C HIS A 178 6.15 3.53 -3.76
N GLY A 179 5.45 3.67 -2.63
CA GLY A 179 5.11 4.99 -2.11
C GLY A 179 4.42 5.80 -3.19
N PRO A 180 4.84 7.04 -3.46
CA PRO A 180 4.26 7.85 -4.52
C PRO A 180 4.80 7.54 -5.92
N TYR A 181 5.85 6.72 -6.05
CA TYR A 181 6.65 6.61 -7.26
C TYR A 181 6.41 5.33 -8.06
N TRP A 182 6.54 5.40 -9.38
CA TRP A 182 6.75 4.20 -10.18
C TRP A 182 8.04 3.51 -9.72
N ARG A 183 7.95 2.23 -9.40
CA ARG A 183 9.08 1.44 -8.86
C ARG A 183 10.28 1.46 -9.79
N GLU A 184 10.07 1.44 -11.11
CA GLU A 184 11.14 1.53 -12.11
C GLU A 184 11.96 2.83 -12.04
N ARG A 185 11.43 3.88 -11.39
CA ARG A 185 12.12 5.15 -11.18
C ARG A 185 12.94 5.18 -9.88
N ILE A 186 12.78 4.18 -9.02
CA ILE A 186 13.55 4.04 -7.79
C ILE A 186 14.75 3.14 -8.07
N THR A 187 15.94 3.69 -7.90
CA THR A 187 17.20 2.97 -8.03
C THR A 187 18.03 3.16 -6.76
N PRO A 188 19.07 2.34 -6.50
CA PRO A 188 19.95 2.56 -5.36
C PRO A 188 20.55 3.98 -5.31
N ALA A 189 20.74 4.65 -6.45
CA ALA A 189 21.28 6.01 -6.53
C ALA A 189 20.30 7.09 -6.06
N CYS A 190 19.02 6.75 -5.86
CA CYS A 190 18.00 7.63 -5.28
C CYS A 190 18.11 7.74 -3.76
N TYR A 191 18.93 6.90 -3.12
CA TYR A 191 19.08 6.84 -1.68
C TYR A 191 20.33 7.60 -1.23
N ASP A 192 20.11 8.66 -0.45
CA ASP A 192 21.18 9.46 0.12
C ASP A 192 21.57 8.92 1.50
N PRO A 193 22.88 8.76 1.79
CA PRO A 193 23.31 8.42 3.13
C PRO A 193 22.95 9.57 4.08
N ILE A 194 22.38 9.22 5.23
CA ILE A 194 22.02 10.17 6.28
C ILE A 194 22.58 9.69 7.62
N ASP A 195 23.02 10.63 8.46
CA ASP A 195 23.41 10.34 9.82
C ASP A 195 22.23 9.76 10.62
N ALA A 196 22.48 8.72 11.40
CA ALA A 196 21.44 8.01 12.16
C ALA A 196 20.70 8.93 13.15
N HIS A 197 21.43 9.83 13.81
CA HIS A 197 20.83 10.78 14.75
C HIS A 197 20.05 11.87 14.01
N ALA A 198 20.51 12.32 12.84
CA ALA A 198 19.74 13.21 11.97
C ALA A 198 18.45 12.55 11.46
N ALA A 199 18.48 11.29 11.06
CA ALA A 199 17.31 10.54 10.64
C ALA A 199 16.29 10.35 11.78
N GLU A 200 16.75 10.04 13.00
CA GLU A 200 15.89 9.98 14.18
C GLU A 200 15.23 11.33 14.48
N ARG A 201 16.00 12.43 14.49
CA ARG A 201 15.43 13.76 14.70
C ARG A 201 14.39 14.12 13.63
N HIS A 202 14.67 13.79 12.38
CA HIS A 202 13.74 14.00 11.26
C HIS A 202 12.42 13.26 11.49
N LEU A 203 12.48 11.96 11.80
CA LEU A 203 11.28 11.15 12.04
C LEU A 203 10.48 11.63 13.26
N ARG A 204 11.15 12.00 14.36
CA ARG A 204 10.49 12.55 15.56
C ARG A 204 9.80 13.88 15.27
N ALA A 205 10.48 14.77 14.55
CA ALA A 205 9.93 16.08 14.20
C ALA A 205 8.67 15.93 13.34
N TRP A 206 8.70 15.03 12.35
CA TRP A 206 7.52 14.70 11.54
C TRP A 206 6.39 14.09 12.41
N ALA A 207 6.72 13.12 13.27
CA ALA A 207 5.72 12.40 14.07
C ALA A 207 4.93 13.31 15.04
N GLU A 208 5.53 14.41 15.49
CA GLU A 208 4.89 15.38 16.39
C GLU A 208 4.50 16.70 15.67
N GLN A 209 4.59 16.73 14.34
CA GLN A 209 4.38 17.95 13.52
C GLN A 209 2.95 18.49 13.61
N LEU A 210 1.96 17.60 13.59
CA LEU A 210 0.54 17.99 13.55
C LEU A 210 -0.12 17.97 14.93
N ALA A 211 0.31 17.04 15.79
CA ALA A 211 -0.15 16.93 17.17
C ALA A 211 0.89 16.19 18.02
N PRO A 212 0.87 16.32 19.36
CA PRO A 212 1.70 15.50 20.23
C PRO A 212 1.45 14.00 20.01
N LEU A 213 2.53 13.20 20.04
CA LEU A 213 2.44 11.76 19.91
C LEU A 213 1.67 11.16 21.10
N PRO A 214 0.65 10.30 20.88
CA PRO A 214 -0.06 9.64 21.96
C PRO A 214 0.86 8.83 22.87
N GLU A 215 0.73 9.01 24.19
CA GLU A 215 1.62 8.39 25.19
C GLU A 215 1.71 6.86 25.07
N HIS A 216 0.61 6.20 24.69
CA HIS A 216 0.57 4.75 24.53
C HIS A 216 1.40 4.24 23.33
N LEU A 217 1.68 5.09 22.33
CA LEU A 217 2.48 4.72 21.14
C LEU A 217 3.97 4.97 21.34
N ARG A 218 4.35 5.78 22.34
CA ARG A 218 5.76 6.12 22.58
C ARG A 218 6.65 4.88 22.78
N PRO A 219 6.26 3.84 23.57
CA PRO A 219 7.09 2.66 23.75
C PRO A 219 7.30 1.87 22.45
N ASP A 220 6.27 1.76 21.62
CA ASP A 220 6.30 0.99 20.38
C ASP A 220 7.18 1.70 19.33
N LEU A 221 7.00 3.00 19.13
CA LEU A 221 7.85 3.79 18.23
C LEU A 221 9.29 3.87 18.73
N GLU A 222 9.50 3.93 20.05
CA GLU A 222 10.84 3.86 20.63
C GLU A 222 11.52 2.53 20.35
N ALA A 223 10.79 1.42 20.48
CA ALA A 223 11.33 0.08 20.26
C ALA A 223 11.55 -0.24 18.78
N GLU A 224 10.56 0.03 17.93
CA GLU A 224 10.55 -0.42 16.54
C GLU A 224 11.20 0.57 15.57
N ALA A 225 11.11 1.88 15.80
CA ALA A 225 11.69 2.87 14.89
C ALA A 225 12.95 3.52 15.47
N TYR A 226 12.82 4.25 16.59
CA TYR A 226 13.90 5.13 17.07
C TYR A 226 15.13 4.36 17.54
N ARG A 227 14.96 3.28 18.31
CA ARG A 227 16.09 2.44 18.72
C ARG A 227 16.81 1.81 17.53
N ARG A 228 16.08 1.38 16.50
CA ARG A 228 16.68 0.78 15.29
C ARG A 228 17.50 1.79 14.51
N LEU A 229 16.99 3.02 14.36
CA LEU A 229 17.75 4.12 13.73
C LEU A 229 19.09 4.32 14.45
N ARG A 230 19.08 4.38 15.80
CA ARG A 230 20.31 4.58 16.58
C ARG A 230 21.29 3.42 16.52
N THR A 231 20.83 2.19 16.28
CA THR A 231 21.72 1.01 16.24
C THR A 231 22.12 0.59 14.83
N ALA A 232 21.59 1.22 13.79
CA ALA A 232 21.94 0.90 12.41
C ALA A 232 23.38 1.34 12.10
N ASP A 233 24.11 0.50 11.36
CA ASP A 233 25.46 0.83 10.89
C ASP A 233 25.40 1.90 9.78
N ARG A 234 24.35 1.82 8.95
CA ARG A 234 24.07 2.75 7.85
C ARG A 234 22.59 3.06 7.78
N VAL A 235 22.29 4.32 7.50
CA VAL A 235 20.93 4.80 7.23
C VAL A 235 20.93 5.53 5.90
N TYR A 236 19.96 5.21 5.08
CA TYR A 236 19.73 5.84 3.79
C TYR A 236 18.34 6.45 3.76
N LYS A 237 18.21 7.62 3.13
CA LYS A 237 16.92 8.29 2.91
C LYS A 237 16.62 8.31 1.42
N LEU A 238 15.40 7.91 1.04
CA LEU A 238 14.94 8.15 -0.32
C LEU A 238 14.75 9.65 -0.51
N ARG A 239 15.43 10.23 -1.51
CA ARG A 239 15.22 11.64 -1.85
C ARG A 239 13.89 11.84 -2.56
N ASP A 240 13.43 13.08 -2.58
CA ASP A 240 12.31 13.48 -3.43
C ASP A 240 12.71 13.30 -4.92
N LEU A 241 11.99 12.44 -5.63
CA LEU A 241 12.21 12.18 -7.06
C LEU A 241 11.38 13.12 -7.96
N GLY A 242 10.52 13.92 -7.34
CA GLY A 242 9.66 14.89 -7.98
C GLY A 242 8.46 14.29 -8.71
N PRO A 243 7.53 15.15 -9.17
CA PRO A 243 6.26 14.71 -9.76
C PRO A 243 6.40 13.87 -11.04
N ALA A 244 7.52 14.00 -11.76
CA ALA A 244 7.77 13.21 -12.97
C ALA A 244 8.04 11.72 -12.69
N ALA A 245 8.31 11.35 -11.44
CA ALA A 245 8.46 9.97 -11.00
C ALA A 245 7.17 9.42 -10.38
N PHE A 246 6.15 10.26 -10.15
CA PHE A 246 4.91 9.84 -9.52
C PHE A 246 4.13 8.86 -10.41
N HIS A 247 3.50 7.88 -9.78
CA HIS A 247 2.41 7.14 -10.41
C HIS A 247 1.08 7.85 -10.22
N ASP A 248 0.02 7.21 -10.71
CA ASP A 248 -1.33 7.77 -10.77
C ASP A 248 -1.93 8.17 -9.40
N TRP A 249 -1.33 7.70 -8.29
CA TRP A 249 -1.70 8.01 -6.90
C TRP A 249 -0.59 8.72 -6.12
N GLY A 250 0.49 9.14 -6.79
CA GLY A 250 1.67 9.67 -6.10
C GLY A 250 1.46 10.96 -5.33
N GLY A 251 0.31 11.62 -5.50
CA GLY A 251 -0.09 12.81 -4.75
C GLY A 251 -1.13 12.55 -3.66
N VAL A 252 -1.40 11.31 -3.27
CA VAL A 252 -2.35 11.00 -2.19
C VAL A 252 -1.78 11.40 -0.83
N HIS A 253 -0.51 11.10 -0.59
CA HIS A 253 0.19 11.47 0.64
C HIS A 253 0.62 12.93 0.61
N THR A 254 0.47 13.65 1.73
CA THR A 254 0.99 15.02 1.87
C THR A 254 2.50 14.98 2.01
N GLU A 255 3.02 14.09 2.84
CA GLU A 255 4.45 13.88 3.01
C GLU A 255 4.81 12.38 2.99
N PHE A 256 5.86 12.02 2.24
CA PHE A 256 6.36 10.64 2.19
C PHE A 256 7.82 10.57 2.61
N HIS A 257 8.08 9.86 3.71
CA HIS A 257 9.43 9.69 4.27
C HIS A 257 9.82 8.22 4.27
N GLU A 258 10.86 7.88 3.51
CA GLU A 258 11.39 6.53 3.48
C GLU A 258 12.85 6.47 3.92
N LEU A 259 13.13 5.55 4.83
CA LEU A 259 14.45 5.27 5.36
C LEU A 259 14.78 3.77 5.20
N VAL A 260 16.01 3.47 4.79
CA VAL A 260 16.55 2.11 4.78
C VAL A 260 17.67 2.02 5.80
N LEU A 261 17.50 1.12 6.78
CA LEU A 261 18.42 0.90 7.87
C LEU A 261 19.14 -0.42 7.67
N ILE A 262 20.47 -0.42 7.70
CA ILE A 262 21.29 -1.62 7.59
C ILE A 262 22.03 -1.81 8.92
N ASP A 263 21.77 -2.94 9.58
CA ASP A 263 22.45 -3.42 10.79
C ASP A 263 23.13 -4.75 10.44
N ARG A 264 24.40 -4.68 10.05
CA ARG A 264 25.26 -5.80 9.66
C ARG A 264 25.59 -6.69 10.85
N MET A 265 25.66 -6.13 12.06
CA MET A 265 25.89 -6.90 13.29
C MET A 265 24.74 -7.86 13.59
N LYS A 266 23.49 -7.39 13.49
CA LYS A 266 22.29 -8.23 13.62
C LYS A 266 21.89 -8.92 12.32
N ARG A 267 22.57 -8.60 11.22
CA ARG A 267 22.29 -9.10 9.87
C ARG A 267 20.85 -8.78 9.44
N THR A 268 20.41 -7.55 9.70
CA THR A 268 19.06 -7.07 9.35
C THR A 268 19.09 -5.83 8.46
N LEU A 269 18.16 -5.77 7.52
CA LEU A 269 17.78 -4.56 6.79
C LEU A 269 16.35 -4.21 7.17
N THR A 270 16.08 -2.95 7.46
CA THR A 270 14.72 -2.46 7.72
C THR A 270 14.38 -1.37 6.72
N LEU A 271 13.26 -1.55 6.00
CA LEU A 271 12.60 -0.48 5.27
C LEU A 271 11.59 0.17 6.22
N LEU A 272 11.71 1.47 6.44
CA LEU A 272 10.81 2.27 7.26
C LEU A 272 10.16 3.31 6.36
N VAL A 273 8.84 3.32 6.32
CA VAL A 273 8.02 4.34 5.65
C VAL A 273 7.20 5.06 6.71
N ALA A 274 7.20 6.39 6.64
CA ALA A 274 6.43 7.27 7.50
C ALA A 274 5.71 8.30 6.62
N THR A 275 4.39 8.33 6.68
CA THR A 275 3.55 9.13 5.78
C THR A 275 2.17 9.36 6.42
N ASP A 276 1.36 10.18 5.75
CA ASP A 276 -0.02 10.51 6.10
C ASP A 276 -1.02 10.13 5.00
N ASP A 277 -2.29 9.95 5.36
CA ASP A 277 -3.42 9.69 4.44
C ASP A 277 -4.33 10.92 4.25
#